data_AF-A0A125W425-F1
#
_entry.id   AF-A0A125W425-F1
#
_cell.length_a   1.000
_cell.length_b   1.000
_cell.length_c   1.000
_cell.angle_alpha   90.00
_cell.angle_beta   90.00
_cell.angle_gamma   90.00
#
_symmetry.space_group_name_H-M   'P 1'
#
loop_
_entity.id
_entity.type
_entity.pdbx_description
1 polymer ?
#
loop_
_entity_poly.entity_id
_entity_poly.type
_entity_poly.pdbx_seq_one_letter_code
_entity_poly.pdbx_strand_id
1 'polypeptide(L)'
;MNDKIQKLIKKLAKECQKEDVGLSLAAIDLKGEMAISQVGKGTIVAIAAHSQYTLTKEKLEQSDCDCPKHRLLKEMYGIATETTTKNTHTFVTDNPNDLMDILSKVFRGELK
;
A
#
# COMPACT_ATOMS: atom_id res chain seq x y z
N MET A 1 10.13 -11.31 6.64
CA MET A 1 10.86 -10.85 5.44
C MET A 1 12.33 -11.15 5.68
N ASN A 2 13.04 -11.81 4.77
CA ASN A 2 14.42 -12.20 5.05
C ASN A 2 15.41 -11.02 5.03
N ASP A 3 16.54 -11.19 5.71
CA ASP A 3 17.61 -10.19 5.83
C ASP A 3 18.17 -9.71 4.48
N LYS A 4 18.20 -10.59 3.47
CA LYS A 4 18.74 -10.26 2.15
C LYS A 4 17.88 -9.18 1.49
N ILE A 5 16.56 -9.31 1.54
CA ILE A 5 15.63 -8.32 0.98
C ILE A 5 15.78 -6.98 1.70
N GLN A 6 15.79 -6.98 3.04
CA GLN A 6 15.98 -5.75 3.81
C GLN A 6 17.30 -5.05 3.50
N LYS A 7 18.40 -5.82 3.35
CA LYS A 7 19.72 -5.28 2.97
C LYS A 7 19.70 -4.68 1.56
N LEU A 8 18.97 -5.28 0.62
CA LEU A 8 18.83 -4.75 -0.74
C LEU A 8 18.04 -3.44 -0.75
N ILE A 9 16.93 -3.35 -0.01
CA ILE A 9 16.16 -2.10 0.13
C ILE A 9 17.06 -0.99 0.68
N LYS A 10 17.83 -1.27 1.72
CA LYS A 10 18.79 -0.30 2.30
C LYS A 10 19.89 0.11 1.32
N LYS A 11 20.41 -0.81 0.50
CA LYS A 11 21.42 -0.50 -0.52
C LYS A 11 20.85 0.38 -1.62
N LEU A 12 19.66 0.06 -2.12
CA LEU A 12 18.96 0.86 -3.13
C LEU A 12 18.69 2.27 -2.60
N ALA A 13 18.19 2.38 -1.37
CA ALA A 13 17.93 3.66 -0.72
C ALA A 13 19.20 4.55 -0.67
N LYS A 14 20.34 3.97 -0.29
CA LYS A 14 21.62 4.69 -0.27
C LYS A 14 22.06 5.13 -1.65
N GLU A 15 21.84 4.32 -2.68
CA GLU A 15 22.21 4.68 -4.05
C GLU A 15 21.32 5.79 -4.60
N CYS A 16 20.00 5.70 -4.39
CA CYS A 16 19.08 6.78 -4.75
C CYS A 16 19.45 8.11 -4.06
N GLN A 17 19.90 8.06 -2.81
CA GLN A 17 20.33 9.27 -2.10
C GLN A 17 21.58 9.92 -2.72
N LYS A 18 22.54 9.11 -3.20
CA LYS A 18 23.76 9.64 -3.84
C LYS A 18 23.47 10.29 -5.19
N GLU A 19 22.54 9.72 -5.94
CA GLU A 19 22.19 10.13 -7.30
C GLU A 19 21.03 11.14 -7.34
N ASP A 20 20.66 11.73 -6.20
CA ASP A 20 19.53 12.66 -6.08
C ASP A 20 18.19 12.14 -6.65
N VAL A 21 17.98 10.82 -6.57
CA VAL A 21 16.76 10.14 -7.04
C VAL A 21 15.74 10.05 -5.90
N GLY A 22 14.50 10.45 -6.19
CA GLY A 22 13.38 10.22 -5.28
C GLY A 22 12.87 8.80 -5.32
N LEU A 23 12.65 8.21 -4.14
CA LEU A 23 12.14 6.85 -3.98
C LEU A 23 11.01 6.84 -2.96
N SER A 24 9.92 6.16 -3.30
CA SER A 24 8.95 5.60 -2.35
C SER A 24 8.87 4.11 -2.64
N LEU A 25 9.08 3.27 -1.62
CA LEU A 25 9.03 1.82 -1.77
C LEU A 25 8.40 1.20 -0.53
N ALA A 26 7.46 0.30 -0.76
CA ALA A 26 6.93 -0.61 0.25
C ALA A 26 7.10 -2.05 -0.22
N ALA A 27 7.55 -2.92 0.67
CA ALA A 27 7.53 -4.36 0.50
C ALA A 27 6.80 -4.98 1.69
N ILE A 28 5.90 -5.92 1.43
CA ILE A 28 5.20 -6.68 2.46
C ILE A 28 5.34 -8.16 2.13
N ASP A 29 5.63 -8.98 3.13
CA ASP A 29 5.63 -10.43 2.95
C ASP A 29 4.30 -11.07 3.39
N LEU A 30 4.15 -12.38 3.14
CA LEU A 30 2.93 -13.11 3.49
C LEU A 30 2.68 -13.23 5.00
N LYS A 31 3.67 -12.90 5.84
CA LYS A 31 3.51 -12.84 7.30
C LYS A 31 3.06 -11.46 7.77
N GLY A 32 2.91 -10.50 6.86
CA GLY A 32 2.57 -9.12 7.16
C GLY A 32 3.77 -8.27 7.59
N GLU A 33 5.01 -8.79 7.51
CA GLU A 33 6.19 -7.97 7.79
C GLU A 33 6.39 -6.96 6.66
N MET A 34 6.40 -5.68 7.02
CA MET A 34 6.53 -4.57 6.09
C MET A 34 7.88 -3.89 6.20
N ALA A 35 8.45 -3.53 5.05
CA ALA A 35 9.58 -2.63 4.93
C ALA A 35 9.19 -1.43 4.07
N ILE A 36 9.30 -0.23 4.63
CA ILE A 36 9.09 1.04 3.92
C ILE A 36 10.44 1.74 3.77
N SER A 37 10.70 2.29 2.59
CA SER A 37 11.88 3.11 2.33
C SER A 37 11.49 4.32 1.49
N GLN A 38 11.76 5.51 2.02
CA GLN A 38 11.56 6.79 1.34
C GLN A 38 12.88 7.56 1.31
N VAL A 39 13.27 8.04 0.13
CA VAL A 39 14.56 8.71 -0.10
C VAL A 39 14.40 9.88 -1.04
N GLY A 40 15.12 10.97 -0.80
CA GLY A 40 15.15 12.16 -1.63
C GLY A 40 14.38 13.32 -1.00
N LYS A 41 14.27 14.43 -1.74
CA LYS A 41 13.53 15.61 -1.29
C LYS A 41 12.05 15.26 -1.11
N GLY A 42 11.42 15.83 -0.08
CA GLY A 42 10.03 15.52 0.28
C GLY A 42 9.05 15.62 -0.90
N THR A 43 9.19 16.64 -1.76
CA THR A 43 8.36 16.80 -2.95
C THR A 43 8.50 15.63 -3.94
N ILE A 44 9.72 15.14 -4.18
CA ILE A 44 9.95 14.03 -5.13
C ILE A 44 9.48 12.71 -4.52
N VAL A 45 9.68 12.50 -3.21
CA VAL A 45 9.13 11.34 -2.49
C VAL A 45 7.60 11.31 -2.58
N ALA A 46 6.94 12.46 -2.37
CA ALA A 46 5.49 12.57 -2.48
C ALA A 46 4.99 12.24 -3.89
N ILE A 47 5.68 12.72 -4.93
CA ILE A 47 5.36 12.37 -6.32
C ILE A 47 5.52 10.85 -6.55
N ALA A 48 6.63 10.26 -6.10
CA ALA A 48 6.88 8.82 -6.27
C ALA A 48 5.81 7.97 -5.56
N ALA A 49 5.44 8.34 -4.33
CA ALA A 49 4.37 7.67 -3.59
C ALA A 49 3.01 7.83 -4.28
N HIS A 50 2.71 9.03 -4.77
CA HIS A 50 1.48 9.30 -5.51
C HIS A 50 1.39 8.49 -6.81
N SER A 51 2.48 8.38 -7.58
CA SER A 51 2.52 7.55 -8.79
C SER A 51 2.23 6.08 -8.50
N GLN A 52 2.73 5.54 -7.38
CA GLN A 52 2.42 4.17 -6.96
C GLN A 52 0.95 4.00 -6.57
N TYR A 53 0.40 4.96 -5.83
CA TYR A 53 -1.01 4.98 -5.47
C TYR A 53 -1.90 5.00 -6.71
N THR A 54 -1.67 5.92 -7.65
CA THR A 54 -2.45 6.06 -8.89
C THR A 54 -2.40 4.78 -9.73
N LEU A 55 -1.21 4.22 -9.95
CA LEU A 55 -1.07 2.97 -10.70
C LEU A 55 -1.83 1.80 -10.04
N THR A 56 -1.84 1.75 -8.70
CA THR A 56 -2.56 0.70 -7.97
C THR A 56 -4.06 0.91 -8.05
N LYS A 57 -4.52 2.16 -7.94
CA LYS A 57 -5.92 2.53 -8.10
C LYS A 57 -6.46 2.13 -9.48
N GLU A 58 -5.76 2.49 -10.55
CA GLU A 58 -6.14 2.14 -11.93
C GLU A 58 -6.28 0.62 -12.12
N LYS A 59 -5.35 -0.16 -11.56
CA LYS A 59 -5.42 -1.64 -11.62
C LYS A 59 -6.59 -2.21 -10.83
N LEU A 60 -6.95 -1.60 -9.70
CA LEU A 60 -8.11 -2.00 -8.91
C LEU A 60 -9.43 -1.64 -9.62
N GLU A 61 -9.49 -0.48 -10.30
CA GLU A 61 -10.65 -0.07 -11.10
C GLU A 61 -10.89 -0.99 -12.30
N GLN A 62 -9.82 -1.48 -12.93
CA GLN A 62 -9.87 -2.45 -14.03
C GLN A 62 -10.16 -3.90 -13.57
N SER A 63 -10.17 -4.16 -12.27
CA SER A 63 -10.41 -5.50 -11.75
C SER A 63 -11.89 -5.81 -11.68
N ASP A 64 -12.34 -6.81 -12.44
CA ASP A 64 -13.72 -7.34 -12.37
C ASP A 64 -13.96 -8.23 -11.14
N CYS A 65 -12.96 -8.42 -10.26
CA CYS A 65 -13.14 -9.21 -9.06
C CYS A 65 -13.92 -8.42 -8.00
N ASP A 66 -14.99 -9.04 -7.50
CA ASP A 66 -15.87 -8.46 -6.47
C ASP A 66 -15.89 -9.30 -5.18
N CYS A 67 -14.82 -10.03 -4.89
CA CYS A 67 -14.70 -10.75 -3.61
C CYS A 67 -14.52 -9.75 -2.44
N PRO A 68 -14.82 -10.15 -1.18
CA PRO A 68 -14.74 -9.24 -0.03
C PRO A 68 -13.41 -8.49 0.10
N LYS A 69 -12.30 -9.13 -0.24
CA LYS A 69 -10.96 -8.52 -0.22
C LYS A 69 -10.82 -7.40 -1.26
N HIS A 70 -11.30 -7.60 -2.48
CA HIS A 70 -11.24 -6.58 -3.53
C HIS A 70 -12.23 -5.44 -3.27
N ARG A 71 -13.40 -5.70 -2.67
CA ARG A 71 -14.32 -4.65 -2.22
C ARG A 71 -13.67 -3.73 -1.19
N LEU A 72 -13.04 -4.31 -0.16
CA LEU A 72 -12.31 -3.56 0.86
C LEU A 72 -11.18 -2.74 0.24
N LEU A 73 -10.38 -3.32 -0.67
CA LEU A 73 -9.31 -2.58 -1.34
C LEU A 73 -9.87 -1.45 -2.22
N LYS A 74 -10.94 -1.68 -2.98
CA LYS A 74 -11.60 -0.64 -3.79
C LYS A 74 -12.09 0.51 -2.90
N GLU A 75 -12.72 0.20 -1.77
CA GLU A 75 -13.17 1.19 -0.80
C GLU A 75 -12.01 1.98 -0.18
N MET A 76 -10.92 1.32 0.23
CA MET A 76 -9.70 1.97 0.74
C MET A 76 -9.08 2.95 -0.29
N TYR A 77 -9.24 2.66 -1.58
CA TYR A 77 -8.76 3.52 -2.67
C TYR A 77 -9.82 4.52 -3.17
N GLY A 78 -10.98 4.58 -2.51
CA GLY A 78 -12.08 5.49 -2.86
C GLY A 78 -12.72 5.18 -4.22
N ILE A 79 -12.71 3.91 -4.64
CA ILE A 79 -13.34 3.43 -5.87
C ILE A 79 -14.78 3.04 -5.54
N ALA A 80 -15.75 3.62 -6.27
CA ALA A 80 -17.16 3.32 -6.08
C ALA A 80 -17.47 1.86 -6.48
N THR A 81 -18.22 1.14 -5.63
CA THR A 81 -18.74 -0.20 -5.91
C THR A 81 -20.26 -0.19 -5.83
N GLU A 82 -20.94 -1.01 -6.65
CA GLU A 82 -22.41 -1.01 -6.80
C GLU A 82 -23.18 -1.26 -5.48
N THR A 83 -22.53 -1.84 -4.47
CA THR A 83 -23.11 -2.12 -3.14
C THR A 83 -22.99 -0.97 -2.14
N THR A 84 -22.39 0.16 -2.50
CA THR A 84 -22.28 1.33 -1.61
C THR A 84 -23.58 2.15 -1.59
N THR A 85 -24.66 1.54 -1.09
CA THR A 85 -25.78 2.31 -0.55
C THR A 85 -25.32 2.98 0.75
N LYS A 86 -24.90 4.25 0.65
CA LYS A 86 -24.85 5.25 1.73
C LYS A 86 -24.55 4.75 3.14
N ASN A 87 -23.45 4.03 3.35
CA ASN A 87 -22.83 3.95 4.67
C ASN A 87 -21.43 4.55 4.54
N THR A 88 -21.35 5.83 4.91
CA THR A 88 -20.10 6.57 5.14
C THR A 88 -19.33 5.93 6.29
N HIS A 89 -18.62 4.85 6.02
CA HIS A 89 -17.45 4.48 6.79
C HIS A 89 -16.24 4.75 5.91
N THR A 90 -15.83 6.01 5.82
CA THR A 90 -14.45 6.27 5.46
C THR A 90 -13.60 5.47 6.45
N PHE A 91 -12.82 4.51 5.96
CA PHE A 91 -11.75 3.88 6.73
C PHE A 91 -10.68 4.96 7.01
N VAL A 92 -11.02 5.89 7.89
CA VAL A 92 -10.08 6.80 8.52
C VAL A 92 -9.43 5.97 9.63
N THR A 93 -8.34 5.30 9.31
CA THR A 93 -7.49 4.73 10.34
C THR A 93 -6.57 5.85 10.81
N ASP A 94 -6.82 6.40 12.01
CA ASP A 94 -5.91 7.37 12.63
C ASP A 94 -4.54 6.75 12.97
N ASN A 95 -4.48 5.41 12.95
CA ASN A 95 -3.30 4.62 13.25
C ASN A 95 -2.94 3.68 12.06
N PRO A 96 -1.75 3.83 11.46
CA PRO A 96 -1.25 2.95 10.40
C PRO A 96 -1.21 1.47 10.79
N ASN A 97 -1.12 1.14 12.09
CA ASN A 97 -1.16 -0.23 12.58
C ASN A 97 -2.55 -0.88 12.39
N ASP A 98 -3.63 -0.10 12.35
CA ASP A 98 -4.98 -0.64 12.14
C ASP A 98 -5.12 -1.16 10.70
N LEU A 99 -4.52 -0.45 9.75
CA LEU A 99 -4.43 -0.89 8.36
C LEU A 99 -3.60 -2.17 8.22
N MET A 100 -2.52 -2.30 9.00
CA MET A 100 -1.69 -3.51 9.05
C MET A 100 -2.41 -4.71 9.69
N ASP A 101 -3.21 -4.48 10.73
CA ASP A 101 -4.05 -5.49 11.35
C ASP A 101 -5.17 -5.96 10.42
N ILE A 102 -5.79 -5.01 9.70
CA ILE A 102 -6.79 -5.31 8.67
C ILE A 102 -6.15 -6.15 7.55
N LEU A 103 -5.01 -5.72 7.00
CA LEU A 103 -4.30 -6.46 5.95
C LEU A 103 -3.90 -7.87 6.43
N SER A 104 -3.42 -8.00 7.66
CA SER A 104 -3.05 -9.29 8.25
C SER A 104 -4.26 -10.22 8.38
N LYS A 105 -5.41 -9.72 8.83
CA LYS A 105 -6.68 -10.48 8.87
C LYS A 105 -7.16 -10.87 7.46
N VAL A 106 -7.00 -9.98 6.49
CA VAL A 106 -7.28 -10.26 5.06
C VAL A 106 -6.39 -11.42 4.56
N PHE A 107 -5.08 -11.38 4.81
CA PHE A 107 -4.14 -12.41 4.36
C PHE A 107 -4.40 -13.76 5.06
N ARG A 108 -4.77 -13.75 6.34
CA ARG A 108 -5.14 -14.95 7.10
C ARG A 108 -6.53 -15.51 6.77
N GLY A 109 -7.35 -14.78 5.99
CA GLY A 109 -8.71 -15.20 5.64
C GLY A 109 -9.71 -15.09 6.80
N GLU A 110 -9.42 -14.23 7.77
CA GLU A 110 -10.20 -14.05 9.00
C GLU A 110 -11.38 -13.07 8.82
N LEU A 111 -11.40 -12.30 7.74
CA LEU A 111 -12.54 -11.46 7.35
C LEU A 111 -13.47 -12.28 6.45
N LYS A 112 -14.59 -12.74 7.03
CA LYS A 112 -15.70 -13.41 6.34
C LYS A 112 -16.68 -12.41 5.77
#